data_AF-A0A967LEQ5-F1
#
_entry.id   AF-A0A967LEQ5-F1
#
_cell.length_a   1.000
_cell.length_b   1.000
_cell.length_c   1.000
_cell.angle_alpha   90.00
_cell.angle_beta   90.00
_cell.angle_gamma   90.00
#
_symmetry.space_group_name_H-M   'P 1'
#
loop_
_entity.id
_entity.type
_entity.pdbx_description
1 polymer ?
#
loop_
_entity_poly.entity_id
_entity_poly.type
_entity_poly.pdbx_seq_one_letter_code
_entity_poly.pdbx_strand_id
1 'polypeptide(L)'
;MSKKAIVTAIAVCLFLVFLAVGGLGWAWVNRERAAVASYRIEVPADARAADLVVKETELMMSREVLQPVIGELDLLARWKLQTEEEALERLRSKLTVKAGSLADRVRVVYRDRNQERALEILAAINRRFVAARREASREGDLPPVVPINPVRP
;
A
#
# COMPACT_ATOMS: atom_id res chain seq x y z
N MET A 1 55.53 -18.75 -0.33
CA MET A 1 54.16 -18.64 0.24
C MET A 1 53.61 -20.05 0.43
N SER A 2 53.19 -20.43 1.64
CA SER A 2 52.78 -21.82 1.95
C SER A 2 51.43 -22.16 1.32
N LYS A 3 51.27 -23.37 0.77
CA LYS A 3 49.99 -23.87 0.21
C LYS A 3 48.82 -23.70 1.18
N LYS A 4 49.09 -23.81 2.49
CA LYS A 4 48.09 -23.59 3.55
C LYS A 4 47.56 -22.14 3.56
N ALA A 5 48.44 -21.15 3.40
CA ALA A 5 48.04 -19.74 3.38
C ALA A 5 47.19 -19.39 2.15
N ILE A 6 47.46 -20.01 1.01
CA ILE A 6 46.67 -19.82 -0.23
C ILE A 6 45.27 -20.41 -0.07
N VAL A 7 45.16 -21.62 0.49
CA VAL A 7 43.86 -22.27 0.73
C VAL A 7 43.03 -21.48 1.74
N THR A 8 43.63 -20.98 2.82
CA THR A 8 42.92 -20.16 3.80
C THR A 8 42.42 -18.85 3.18
N ALA A 9 43.24 -18.19 2.34
CA ALA A 9 42.83 -16.97 1.65
C ALA A 9 41.64 -17.20 0.70
N ILE A 10 41.65 -18.31 -0.06
CA ILE A 10 40.55 -18.68 -0.95
C ILE A 10 39.27 -18.97 -0.14
N ALA A 11 39.38 -19.71 0.96
CA ALA A 11 38.24 -20.03 1.82
C ALA A 11 37.61 -18.77 2.44
N VAL A 12 38.43 -17.82 2.90
CA VAL A 12 37.96 -16.54 3.45
C VAL A 12 37.29 -15.70 2.37
N CYS A 13 37.86 -15.61 1.17
CA CYS A 13 37.23 -14.90 0.05
C CYS A 13 35.87 -15.50 -0.32
N LEU A 14 35.76 -16.83 -0.41
CA LEU A 14 34.49 -17.50 -0.72
C LEU A 14 33.44 -17.26 0.36
N PHE A 15 33.83 -17.28 1.64
CA PHE A 15 32.93 -17.01 2.76
C PHE A 15 32.41 -15.57 2.76
N LEU A 16 33.27 -14.60 2.47
CA LEU A 16 32.87 -13.18 2.35
C LEU A 16 31.92 -12.94 1.17
N VAL A 17 32.15 -13.59 0.02
CA VAL A 17 31.22 -13.53 -1.12
C VAL A 17 29.88 -14.15 -0.75
N PHE A 18 29.87 -15.28 -0.04
CA PHE A 18 28.62 -15.93 0.39
C PHE A 18 27.82 -15.07 1.36
N LEU A 19 28.47 -14.39 2.30
CA LEU A 19 27.83 -13.44 3.22
C LEU A 19 27.29 -12.20 2.49
N ALA A 20 28.01 -11.67 1.51
CA ALA A 20 27.55 -10.53 0.71
C ALA A 20 26.33 -10.89 -0.15
N VAL A 21 26.35 -12.06 -0.82
CA VAL A 21 25.22 -12.56 -1.62
C VAL A 21 24.03 -12.91 -0.73
N GLY A 22 24.27 -13.52 0.43
CA GLY A 22 23.25 -13.82 1.43
C GLY A 22 22.59 -12.56 1.98
N GLY A 23 23.37 -11.52 2.31
CA GLY A 23 22.87 -10.23 2.78
C GLY A 23 22.06 -9.47 1.72
N LEU A 24 22.51 -9.46 0.46
CA LEU A 24 21.77 -8.88 -0.67
C LEU A 24 20.49 -9.64 -0.98
N GLY A 25 20.54 -10.98 -0.96
CA GLY A 25 19.36 -11.83 -1.10
C GLY A 25 18.35 -11.61 0.02
N TRP A 26 18.82 -11.47 1.26
CA TRP A 26 17.99 -11.20 2.43
C TRP A 26 17.36 -9.80 2.38
N ALA A 27 18.10 -8.79 1.94
CA ALA A 27 17.58 -7.45 1.71
C ALA A 27 16.53 -7.42 0.58
N TRP A 28 16.73 -8.21 -0.48
CA TRP A 28 15.78 -8.33 -1.59
C TRP A 28 14.49 -9.05 -1.17
N VAL A 29 14.59 -10.12 -0.38
CA VAL A 29 13.44 -10.87 0.16
C VAL A 29 12.65 -10.05 1.21
N ASN A 30 13.34 -9.25 2.02
CA ASN A 30 12.71 -8.40 3.04
C ASN A 30 12.22 -7.04 2.51
N ARG A 31 12.47 -6.72 1.23
CA ARG A 31 11.97 -5.49 0.63
C ARG A 31 10.46 -5.54 0.55
N GLU A 32 9.79 -4.61 1.22
CA GLU A 32 8.34 -4.46 1.07
C GLU A 32 7.99 -4.20 -0.40
N ARG A 33 7.05 -4.97 -0.91
CA ARG A 33 6.50 -4.78 -2.25
C ARG A 33 5.28 -3.86 -2.12
N ALA A 34 5.03 -3.05 -3.14
CA ALA A 34 3.97 -2.04 -3.11
C ALA A 34 2.91 -2.37 -4.16
N ALA A 35 1.67 -2.50 -3.71
CA ALA A 35 0.50 -2.38 -4.57
C ALA A 35 0.13 -0.90 -4.66
N VAL A 36 -0.16 -0.44 -5.87
CA VAL A 36 -0.44 0.97 -6.15
C VAL A 36 -1.73 1.08 -6.94
N ALA A 37 -2.64 1.92 -6.46
CA ALA A 37 -3.83 2.36 -7.18
C ALA A 37 -3.74 3.87 -7.34
N SER A 38 -4.20 4.40 -8.47
CA SER A 38 -4.33 5.84 -8.68
C SER A 38 -5.72 6.13 -9.22
N TYR A 39 -6.35 7.18 -8.72
CA TYR A 39 -7.62 7.68 -9.25
C TYR A 39 -7.58 9.20 -9.37
N ARG A 40 -8.51 9.75 -10.14
CA ARG A 40 -8.66 11.18 -10.37
C ARG A 40 -9.71 11.73 -9.43
N ILE A 41 -9.44 12.88 -8.82
CA ILE A 41 -10.39 13.65 -8.03
C ILE A 41 -10.74 14.93 -8.80
N GLU A 42 -12.01 15.33 -8.73
CA GLU A 42 -12.41 16.66 -9.18
C GLU A 42 -12.00 17.66 -8.11
N VAL A 43 -11.28 18.71 -8.51
CA VAL A 43 -10.83 19.78 -7.62
C VAL A 43 -11.65 21.02 -7.97
N PRO A 44 -12.62 21.41 -7.12
CA PRO A 44 -13.37 22.65 -7.29
C PRO A 44 -12.44 23.86 -7.37
N ALA A 45 -12.84 24.89 -8.13
CA ALA A 45 -12.03 26.09 -8.38
C ALA A 45 -11.70 26.88 -7.09
N ASP A 46 -12.52 26.71 -6.05
CA ASP A 46 -12.42 27.32 -4.74
C ASP A 46 -11.72 26.44 -3.69
N ALA A 47 -11.38 25.19 -4.03
CA ALA A 47 -10.77 24.23 -3.11
C ALA A 47 -9.28 23.96 -3.42
N ARG A 48 -8.48 23.69 -2.38
CA ARG A 48 -7.10 23.22 -2.56
C ARG A 48 -7.10 21.70 -2.68
N ALA A 49 -6.36 21.19 -3.68
CA ALA A 49 -6.16 19.76 -3.87
C ALA A 49 -5.60 19.05 -2.62
N ALA A 50 -4.76 19.73 -1.83
CA ALA A 50 -4.21 19.19 -0.60
C ALA A 50 -5.30 18.89 0.44
N ASP A 51 -6.28 19.79 0.59
CA ASP A 51 -7.37 19.64 1.57
C ASP A 51 -8.29 18.47 1.18
N LEU A 52 -8.52 18.29 -0.12
CA LEU A 52 -9.24 17.12 -0.64
C LEU A 52 -8.48 15.83 -0.38
N VAL A 53 -7.17 15.79 -0.61
CA VAL A 53 -6.35 14.60 -0.32
C VAL A 53 -6.40 14.22 1.16
N VAL A 54 -6.47 15.20 2.06
CA VAL A 54 -6.65 14.94 3.51
C VAL A 54 -7.99 14.26 3.77
N LYS A 55 -9.09 14.82 3.27
CA LYS A 55 -10.43 14.20 3.42
C LYS A 55 -10.51 12.80 2.80
N GLU A 56 -9.92 12.62 1.62
CA GLU A 56 -9.83 11.31 0.95
C GLU A 56 -9.02 10.31 1.78
N THR A 57 -7.95 10.78 2.44
CA THR A 57 -7.13 9.96 3.35
C THR A 57 -7.93 9.55 4.57
N GLU A 58 -8.63 10.49 5.20
CA GLU A 58 -9.48 10.24 6.39
C GLU A 58 -10.56 9.21 6.09
N LEU A 59 -11.28 9.39 4.98
CA LEU A 59 -12.31 8.44 4.55
C LEU A 59 -11.73 7.05 4.28
N MET A 60 -10.58 6.96 3.61
CA MET A 60 -9.96 5.67 3.29
C MET A 60 -9.37 4.95 4.49
N MET A 61 -8.91 5.70 5.50
CA MET A 61 -8.41 5.16 6.77
C MET A 61 -9.51 4.93 7.81
N SER A 62 -10.75 5.30 7.49
CA SER A 62 -11.90 5.16 8.36
C SER A 62 -12.19 3.69 8.68
N ARG A 63 -12.83 3.47 9.83
CA ARG A 63 -13.28 2.14 10.22
C ARG A 63 -14.32 1.58 9.23
N GLU A 64 -15.18 2.44 8.69
CA GLU A 64 -16.20 2.06 7.70
C GLU A 64 -15.60 1.38 6.47
N VAL A 65 -14.46 1.87 5.97
CA VAL A 65 -13.79 1.30 4.81
C VAL A 65 -12.95 0.08 5.19
N LEU A 66 -12.19 0.15 6.29
CA LEU A 66 -11.19 -0.86 6.61
C LEU A 66 -11.73 -2.07 7.39
N GLN A 67 -12.72 -1.90 8.25
CA GLN A 67 -13.26 -3.00 9.06
C GLN A 67 -13.88 -4.12 8.20
N PRO A 68 -14.69 -3.82 7.17
CA PRO A 68 -15.22 -4.88 6.30
C PRO A 68 -14.13 -5.66 5.56
N VAL A 69 -12.99 -5.04 5.26
CA VAL A 69 -11.86 -5.70 4.60
C VAL A 69 -11.21 -6.74 5.51
N ILE A 70 -11.17 -6.50 6.82
CA ILE A 70 -10.62 -7.44 7.81
C ILE A 70 -11.42 -8.74 7.79
N GLY A 71 -12.76 -8.64 7.83
CA GLY A 71 -13.64 -9.80 7.78
C GLY A 71 -13.64 -10.49 6.42
N GLU A 72 -13.70 -9.74 5.32
CA GLU A 72 -13.74 -10.27 3.95
C GLU A 72 -12.50 -11.10 3.60
N LEU A 73 -11.33 -10.69 4.09
CA LEU A 73 -10.06 -11.36 3.79
C LEU A 73 -9.53 -12.22 4.94
N ASP A 74 -10.31 -12.39 6.02
CA ASP A 74 -9.89 -13.13 7.23
C ASP A 74 -8.50 -12.70 7.73
N LEU A 75 -8.30 -11.38 7.85
CA LEU A 75 -6.97 -10.81 8.13
C LEU A 75 -6.47 -11.15 9.54
N LEU A 76 -7.37 -11.42 10.49
CA LEU A 76 -7.02 -11.85 11.84
C LEU A 76 -6.26 -13.18 11.81
N ALA A 77 -6.81 -14.20 11.16
CA ALA A 77 -6.15 -15.49 11.04
C ALA A 77 -4.89 -15.40 10.18
N ARG A 78 -4.96 -14.72 9.03
CA ARG A 78 -3.82 -14.57 8.11
C ARG A 78 -2.62 -13.86 8.73
N TRP A 79 -2.86 -12.89 9.62
CA TRP A 79 -1.80 -12.16 10.31
C TRP A 79 -1.52 -12.65 11.73
N LYS A 80 -2.26 -13.66 12.21
CA LYS A 80 -2.16 -14.20 13.56
C LYS A 80 -2.35 -13.11 14.63
N LEU A 81 -3.34 -12.26 14.42
CA LEU A 81 -3.73 -11.19 15.34
C LEU A 81 -4.86 -11.64 16.25
N GLN A 82 -4.97 -11.01 17.41
CA GLN A 82 -5.98 -11.39 18.41
C GLN A 82 -7.23 -10.51 18.35
N THR A 83 -7.09 -9.27 17.85
CA THR A 83 -8.17 -8.28 17.86
C THR A 83 -8.34 -7.57 16.52
N GLU A 84 -9.56 -7.12 16.23
CA GLU A 84 -9.85 -6.31 15.03
C GLU A 84 -9.10 -4.98 15.04
N GLU A 85 -8.93 -4.37 16.22
CA GLU A 85 -8.19 -3.13 16.41
C GLU A 85 -6.73 -3.26 15.95
N GLU A 86 -6.04 -4.34 16.32
CA GLU A 86 -4.69 -4.62 15.83
C GLU A 86 -4.64 -4.74 14.31
N ALA A 87 -5.65 -5.35 13.71
CA ALA A 87 -5.74 -5.49 12.26
C ALA A 87 -6.01 -4.13 11.57
N LEU A 88 -6.85 -3.28 12.17
CA LEU A 88 -7.11 -1.92 11.68
C LEU A 88 -5.85 -1.07 11.73
N GLU A 89 -5.13 -1.08 12.85
CA GLU A 89 -3.86 -0.34 12.98
C GLU A 89 -2.81 -0.85 11.99
N ARG A 90 -2.72 -2.17 11.81
CA ARG A 90 -1.82 -2.76 10.82
C ARG A 90 -2.19 -2.37 9.39
N LEU A 91 -3.48 -2.33 9.03
CA LEU A 91 -3.92 -1.82 7.73
C LEU A 91 -3.53 -0.36 7.53
N ARG A 92 -3.81 0.50 8.52
CA ARG A 92 -3.50 1.94 8.47
C ARG A 92 -2.00 2.20 8.32
N SER A 93 -1.15 1.50 9.07
CA SER A 93 0.30 1.68 8.99
C SER A 93 0.90 1.29 7.63
N LYS A 94 0.24 0.41 6.88
CA LYS A 94 0.66 -0.07 5.56
C LYS A 94 0.04 0.70 4.40
N LEU A 95 -1.03 1.46 4.65
CA LEU A 95 -1.73 2.26 3.67
C LEU A 95 -1.15 3.68 3.62
N THR A 96 -0.95 4.20 2.43
CA THR A 96 -0.45 5.56 2.21
C THR A 96 -1.24 6.20 1.09
N VAL A 97 -1.88 7.33 1.38
CA VAL A 97 -2.61 8.14 0.41
C VAL A 97 -1.82 9.42 0.19
N LYS A 98 -1.57 9.78 -1.07
CA LYS A 98 -0.77 10.95 -1.45
C LYS A 98 -1.38 11.63 -2.68
N ALA A 99 -1.12 12.92 -2.83
CA ALA A 99 -1.29 13.57 -4.12
C ALA A 99 -0.41 12.87 -5.18
N GLY A 100 -0.97 12.64 -6.36
CA GLY A 100 -0.24 12.20 -7.53
C GLY A 100 0.64 13.32 -8.07
N SER A 101 1.46 13.01 -9.08
CA SER A 101 2.29 14.01 -9.76
C SER A 101 1.48 15.11 -10.47
N LEU A 102 0.19 14.88 -10.68
CA LEU A 102 -0.78 15.86 -11.15
C LEU A 102 -1.70 16.23 -9.99
N ALA A 103 -2.02 17.51 -9.86
CA ALA A 103 -2.79 18.06 -8.73
C ALA A 103 -4.19 17.47 -8.56
N ASP A 104 -4.72 16.85 -9.60
CA ASP A 104 -6.05 16.23 -9.65
C ASP A 104 -6.01 14.70 -9.48
N ARG A 105 -4.86 14.13 -9.13
CA ARG A 105 -4.73 12.67 -8.92
C ARG A 105 -4.45 12.37 -7.47
N VAL A 106 -5.07 11.30 -6.98
CA VAL A 106 -4.76 10.68 -5.70
C VAL A 106 -4.10 9.34 -5.98
N ARG A 107 -2.98 9.10 -5.31
CA ARG A 107 -2.25 7.85 -5.34
C ARG A 107 -2.39 7.15 -4.01
N VAL A 108 -2.90 5.94 -4.05
CA VAL A 108 -3.04 5.03 -2.90
C VAL A 108 -1.99 3.94 -3.04
N VAL A 109 -1.23 3.72 -1.98
CA VAL A 109 -0.18 2.72 -1.92
C VAL A 109 -0.42 1.84 -0.72
N TYR A 110 -0.49 0.53 -0.94
CA TYR A 110 -0.52 -0.47 0.12
C TYR A 110 0.76 -1.30 0.08
N ARG A 111 1.45 -1.40 1.22
CA ARG A 111 2.74 -2.10 1.31
C ARG A 111 2.63 -3.45 1.99
N ASP A 112 3.13 -4.48 1.33
CA ASP A 112 3.24 -5.80 1.90
C ASP A 112 4.43 -6.59 1.34
N ARG A 113 4.95 -7.55 2.13
CA ARG A 113 6.03 -8.42 1.67
C ARG A 113 5.62 -9.32 0.50
N ASN A 114 4.33 -9.65 0.41
CA ASN A 114 3.77 -10.42 -0.69
C ASN A 114 2.98 -9.50 -1.63
N GLN A 115 3.36 -9.46 -2.91
CA GLN A 115 2.74 -8.59 -3.92
C GLN A 115 1.27 -8.96 -4.19
N GLU A 116 0.96 -10.25 -4.29
CA GLU A 116 -0.41 -10.72 -4.57
C GLU A 116 -1.34 -10.33 -3.42
N ARG A 117 -0.87 -10.54 -2.18
CA ARG A 117 -1.59 -10.11 -0.98
C ARG A 117 -1.75 -8.59 -0.93
N ALA A 118 -0.72 -7.82 -1.32
CA ALA A 118 -0.83 -6.37 -1.39
C ALA A 118 -1.92 -5.93 -2.38
N LEU A 119 -1.99 -6.57 -3.55
CA LEU A 119 -3.01 -6.30 -4.57
C LEU A 119 -4.41 -6.72 -4.12
N GLU A 120 -4.55 -7.88 -3.50
CA GLU A 120 -5.81 -8.40 -2.97
C GLU A 120 -6.39 -7.43 -1.93
N ILE A 121 -5.57 -7.03 -0.95
CA ILE A 121 -5.99 -6.09 0.11
C ILE A 121 -6.33 -4.73 -0.48
N LEU A 122 -5.48 -4.18 -1.37
CA LEU A 122 -5.76 -2.89 -2.00
C LEU A 122 -7.04 -2.91 -2.83
N ALA A 123 -7.33 -4.01 -3.54
CA ALA A 123 -8.55 -4.17 -4.30
C ALA A 123 -9.79 -4.21 -3.38
N ALA A 124 -9.71 -4.91 -2.25
CA ALA A 124 -10.79 -4.95 -1.26
C ALA A 124 -11.05 -3.56 -0.64
N ILE A 125 -9.99 -2.85 -0.23
CA ILE A 125 -10.08 -1.47 0.24
C ILE A 125 -10.74 -0.58 -0.82
N ASN A 126 -10.31 -0.66 -2.08
CA ASN A 126 -10.85 0.17 -3.14
C ASN A 126 -12.35 -0.08 -3.38
N ARG A 127 -12.81 -1.33 -3.33
CA ARG A 127 -14.24 -1.65 -3.44
C ARG A 127 -15.07 -0.98 -2.35
N ARG A 128 -14.63 -1.06 -1.10
CA ARG A 128 -15.31 -0.44 0.05
C ARG A 128 -15.24 1.08 -0.01
N PHE A 129 -14.07 1.60 -0.36
CA PHE A 129 -13.84 3.02 -0.52
C PHE A 129 -14.74 3.65 -1.59
N VAL A 130 -14.92 3.02 -2.75
CA VAL A 130 -15.82 3.56 -3.80
C VAL A 130 -17.26 3.69 -3.30
N ALA A 131 -17.75 2.75 -2.48
CA ALA A 131 -19.08 2.84 -1.90
C ALA A 131 -19.18 4.00 -0.90
N ALA A 132 -18.25 4.07 0.07
CA ALA A 132 -18.22 5.13 1.07
C ALA A 132 -18.04 6.52 0.43
N ARG A 133 -17.20 6.62 -0.61
CA ARG A 133 -16.93 7.86 -1.34
C ARG A 133 -18.13 8.41 -2.09
N ARG A 134 -18.98 7.52 -2.61
CA ARG A 134 -20.26 7.90 -3.23
C ARG A 134 -21.24 8.45 -2.20
N GLU A 135 -21.27 7.86 -1.00
CA GLU A 135 -22.14 8.34 0.07
C GLU A 135 -21.68 9.70 0.60
N ALA A 136 -20.39 9.85 0.90
CA ALA A 136 -19.80 11.13 1.30
C ALA A 136 -20.00 12.24 0.23
N SER A 137 -20.11 11.87 -1.04
CA SER A 137 -20.50 12.82 -2.10
C SER A 137 -21.97 13.23 -2.08
N ARG A 138 -22.87 12.33 -1.71
CA ARG A 138 -24.31 12.65 -1.59
C ARG A 138 -24.57 13.54 -0.39
N GLU A 139 -23.83 13.33 0.69
CA GLU A 139 -23.91 14.10 1.92
C GLU A 139 -23.26 15.49 1.80
N GLY A 140 -22.46 15.72 0.75
CA GLY A 140 -21.81 17.00 0.46
C GLY A 140 -20.42 17.18 1.09
N ASP A 141 -19.90 16.17 1.77
CA ASP A 141 -18.59 16.21 2.44
C ASP A 141 -17.40 16.21 1.46
N LEU A 142 -17.59 15.59 0.30
CA LEU A 142 -16.61 15.46 -0.76
C LEU A 142 -17.19 15.76 -2.15
N PRO A 143 -16.42 16.35 -3.09
CA PRO A 143 -16.90 16.68 -4.42
C PRO A 143 -17.35 15.43 -5.18
N PRO A 144 -18.33 15.55 -6.09
CA PRO A 144 -18.87 14.42 -6.83
C PRO A 144 -17.79 13.67 -7.63
N VAL A 145 -17.95 12.35 -7.73
CA VAL A 145 -17.04 11.51 -8.53
C VAL A 145 -17.47 11.61 -9.99
N VAL A 146 -16.71 12.35 -10.81
CA VAL A 146 -16.91 12.35 -12.27
C VAL A 146 -16.40 11.02 -12.83
N PRO A 147 -17.24 10.23 -13.51
CA PRO A 147 -16.77 9.02 -14.17
C PRO A 147 -15.69 9.40 -15.20
N ILE A 148 -14.54 8.73 -15.14
CA ILE A 148 -13.55 8.82 -16.22
C ILE A 148 -14.23 8.26 -17.46
N ASN A 149 -14.61 9.13 -18.40
CA ASN A 149 -15.06 8.67 -19.71
C ASN A 149 -14.00 7.70 -20.23
N PRO A 150 -14.33 6.42 -20.51
CA PRO A 150 -13.39 5.56 -21.19
C PRO A 150 -13.04 6.27 -22.49
N VAL A 151 -11.75 6.53 -22.71
CA VAL A 151 -11.26 6.97 -24.02
C VAL A 151 -11.74 5.90 -24.99
N ARG A 152 -12.75 6.26 -25.80
CA ARG A 152 -13.28 5.36 -26.83
C ARG A 152 -12.13 5.12 -27.80
N PRO A 153 -11.84 3.85 -28.16
CA PRO A 153 -10.76 3.53 -29.10
C PRO A 153 -10.96 4.22 -30.45
#